data_AF-A0A0F5JXY4-F1
#
_entry.id   AF-A0A0F5JXY4-F1
#
_cell.length_a   1.000
_cell.length_b   1.000
_cell.length_c   1.000
_cell.angle_alpha   90.00
_cell.angle_beta   90.00
_cell.angle_gamma   90.00
#
_symmetry.space_group_name_H-M   'P 1'
#
loop_
_entity.id
_entity.type
_entity.pdbx_description
1 polymer ?
#
loop_
_entity_poly.entity_id
_entity_poly.type
_entity_poly.pdbx_seq_one_letter_code
_entity_poly.pdbx_strand_id
1 'polypeptide(L)'
;MQNNPQEQNPLHDKAVHEVLRGQEHHFRLLVRSVSDCAIYMVDINGVVSNWNTGAQRTKGYLEQEAVGRHFSCFYIDEDRVAGLPEHELEIARDTGKFESEGWRLRKDGSRFWAHVVIDAIRDDDGTLCGFAKVTRDRTEQRAAAQSIELARRNLDLALSHIPQGVCLIGPSGG
;
A
#
# COMPACT_ATOMS: atom_id res chain seq x y z
N MET A 1 61.89 -5.88 18.01
CA MET A 1 61.12 -6.36 16.85
C MET A 1 59.91 -7.09 17.40
N GLN A 2 58.63 -6.81 17.14
CA GLN A 2 57.93 -5.77 16.39
C GLN A 2 56.53 -5.73 17.04
N ASN A 3 55.93 -4.54 17.17
CA ASN A 3 54.55 -4.32 17.63
C ASN A 3 53.52 -5.02 16.74
N ASN A 4 52.36 -5.42 17.30
CA ASN A 4 51.07 -4.81 16.88
C ASN A 4 49.92 -5.13 17.87
N PRO A 5 49.51 -4.19 18.74
CA PRO A 5 48.20 -4.21 19.39
C PRO A 5 47.20 -3.46 18.50
N GLN A 6 46.27 -4.16 17.87
CA GLN A 6 45.06 -3.53 17.36
C GLN A 6 44.09 -3.33 18.52
N GLU A 7 44.30 -2.23 19.25
CA GLU A 7 43.27 -1.63 20.08
C GLU A 7 42.07 -1.26 19.19
N GLN A 8 40.91 -1.85 19.48
CA GLN A 8 39.63 -1.43 18.93
C GLN A 8 39.44 0.07 19.19
N ASN A 9 39.43 0.87 18.11
CA ASN A 9 39.39 2.32 18.18
C ASN A 9 37.93 2.81 18.41
N PRO A 10 37.59 3.35 19.61
CA PRO A 10 36.21 3.73 19.95
C PRO A 10 35.69 4.95 19.16
N LEU A 11 36.55 5.65 18.40
CA LEU A 11 36.15 6.69 17.45
C LEU A 11 35.52 6.10 16.17
N HIS A 12 35.93 4.89 15.78
CA HIS A 12 35.39 4.21 14.60
C HIS A 12 33.95 3.75 14.84
N ASP A 13 33.67 3.15 16.01
CA ASP A 13 32.31 2.73 16.40
C ASP A 13 31.34 3.91 16.54
N LYS A 14 31.80 5.05 17.09
CA LYS A 14 30.96 6.25 17.21
C LYS A 14 30.60 6.85 15.86
N ALA A 15 31.57 6.95 14.95
CA ALA A 15 31.34 7.48 13.59
C ALA A 15 30.40 6.56 12.79
N VAL A 16 30.55 5.24 12.90
CA VAL A 16 29.66 4.26 12.25
C VAL A 16 28.24 4.35 12.83
N HIS A 17 28.08 4.43 14.15
CA HIS A 17 26.76 4.62 14.78
C HIS A 17 26.10 5.96 14.46
N GLU A 18 26.87 7.01 14.21
CA GLU A 18 26.35 8.33 13.84
C GLU A 18 25.88 8.35 12.38
N VAL A 19 26.66 7.75 11.47
CA VAL A 19 26.26 7.56 10.06
C VAL A 19 25.03 6.67 9.94
N LEU A 20 24.99 5.53 10.64
CA LEU A 20 23.83 4.64 10.66
C LEU A 20 22.58 5.33 11.22
N ARG A 21 22.72 6.11 12.31
CA ARG A 21 21.61 6.91 12.85
C ARG A 21 21.15 7.99 11.87
N GLY A 22 22.06 8.61 11.14
CA GLY A 22 21.74 9.59 10.10
C GLY A 22 20.96 8.98 8.94
N GLN A 23 21.36 7.81 8.44
CA GLN A 23 20.66 7.11 7.37
C GLN A 23 19.27 6.61 7.81
N GLU A 24 19.18 5.99 8.98
CA GLU A 24 17.92 5.58 9.60
C GLU A 24 16.97 6.78 9.77
N HIS A 25 17.48 7.92 10.23
CA HIS A 25 16.69 9.15 10.36
C HIS A 25 16.16 9.65 9.02
N HIS A 26 17.02 9.73 7.99
CA HIS A 26 16.61 10.17 6.65
C HIS A 26 15.58 9.22 6.02
N PHE A 27 15.76 7.90 6.16
CA PHE A 27 14.80 6.92 5.66
C PHE A 27 13.43 7.10 6.32
N ARG A 28 13.38 7.26 7.65
CA ARG A 28 12.13 7.56 8.35
C ARG A 28 11.47 8.85 7.88
N LEU A 29 12.24 9.90 7.59
CA LEU A 29 11.70 11.15 7.07
C LEU A 29 11.10 10.97 5.65
N LEU A 30 11.75 10.20 4.78
CA LEU A 30 11.24 9.88 3.44
C LEU A 30 9.92 9.11 3.50
N VAL A 31 9.85 8.05 4.31
CA VAL A 31 8.61 7.26 4.45
C VAL A 31 7.47 8.08 5.07
N ARG A 32 7.79 9.02 5.97
CA ARG A 32 6.81 9.94 6.56
C ARG A 32 6.33 11.04 5.62
N SER A 33 7.15 11.45 4.64
CA SER A 33 6.77 12.48 3.65
C SER A 33 5.82 11.92 2.58
N VAL A 34 5.88 10.61 2.33
CA VAL A 34 4.90 9.90 1.50
C VAL A 34 3.55 9.86 2.23
N SER A 35 2.59 10.62 1.70
CA SER A 35 1.29 10.83 2.36
C SER A 35 0.10 10.32 1.56
N ASP A 36 0.30 9.94 0.30
CA ASP A 36 -0.70 9.35 -0.60
C ASP A 36 -0.79 7.82 -0.48
N CYS A 37 0.16 7.21 0.24
CA CYS A 37 0.21 5.77 0.47
C CYS A 37 0.32 5.47 1.97
N ALA A 38 -0.43 4.46 2.40
CA ALA A 38 -0.18 3.78 3.66
C ALA A 38 1.02 2.85 3.49
N ILE A 39 2.09 3.12 4.24
CA ILE A 39 3.32 2.32 4.24
C ILE A 39 3.59 1.90 5.67
N TYR A 40 3.66 0.61 5.90
CA TYR A 40 3.96 0.04 7.21
C TYR A 40 4.57 -1.35 7.09
N MET A 41 5.28 -1.75 8.14
CA MET A 41 5.82 -3.09 8.27
C MET A 41 4.92 -3.96 9.12
N VAL A 42 4.93 -5.24 8.79
CA VAL A 42 4.25 -6.30 9.50
C VAL A 42 5.29 -7.37 9.84
N ASP A 43 5.32 -7.84 11.08
CA ASP A 43 6.21 -8.92 11.48
C ASP A 43 5.76 -10.27 10.88
N ILE A 44 6.55 -11.33 11.15
CA ILE A 44 6.26 -12.68 10.64
C ILE A 44 4.92 -13.26 11.14
N ASN A 45 4.36 -12.71 12.22
CA ASN A 45 3.10 -13.12 12.85
C ASN A 45 1.93 -12.22 12.43
N GLY A 46 2.12 -11.29 11.50
CA GLY A 46 1.06 -10.40 11.04
C GLY A 46 0.85 -9.16 11.94
N VAL A 47 1.75 -8.85 12.86
CA VAL A 47 1.64 -7.71 13.77
C VAL A 47 2.31 -6.47 13.19
N VAL A 48 1.61 -5.35 13.19
CA VAL A 48 2.11 -4.07 12.69
C VAL A 48 3.24 -3.56 13.60
N SER A 49 4.40 -3.24 13.02
CA SER A 49 5.59 -2.79 13.77
C SER A 49 5.89 -1.30 13.65
N ASN A 50 5.39 -0.63 12.61
CA ASN A 50 5.51 0.81 12.44
C ASN A 50 4.29 1.39 11.70
N TRP A 51 4.18 2.71 11.64
CA TRP A 51 3.05 3.38 10.99
C TRP A 51 3.45 4.74 10.43
N ASN A 52 3.29 4.95 9.12
CA ASN A 52 3.58 6.25 8.51
C ASN A 52 2.35 7.19 8.53
N THR A 53 2.59 8.48 8.25
CA THR A 53 1.54 9.52 8.18
C THR A 53 0.46 9.18 7.14
N GLY A 54 0.85 8.61 5.99
CA GLY A 54 -0.09 8.16 4.98
C GLY A 54 -1.02 7.06 5.48
N ALA A 55 -0.52 6.11 6.26
CA ALA A 55 -1.33 5.04 6.84
C ALA A 55 -2.35 5.59 7.84
N GLN A 56 -1.95 6.56 8.65
CA GLN A 56 -2.88 7.26 9.55
C GLN A 56 -3.97 8.00 8.77
N ARG A 57 -3.64 8.70 7.68
CA ARG A 57 -4.62 9.41 6.85
C ARG A 57 -5.57 8.46 6.13
N THR A 58 -5.05 7.42 5.50
CA THR A 58 -5.85 6.48 4.70
C THR A 58 -6.73 5.60 5.58
N LYS A 59 -6.23 5.12 6.73
CA LYS A 59 -6.93 4.13 7.56
C LYS A 59 -7.58 4.73 8.82
N GLY A 60 -7.23 5.94 9.21
CA GLY A 60 -7.81 6.63 10.37
C GLY A 60 -7.30 6.16 11.74
N TYR A 61 -6.33 5.24 11.79
CA TYR A 61 -5.69 4.80 13.04
C TYR A 61 -4.46 5.67 13.34
N LEU A 62 -4.31 6.11 14.59
CA LEU A 62 -3.06 6.68 15.07
C LEU A 62 -1.98 5.59 15.14
N GLU A 63 -0.70 5.98 15.06
CA GLU A 63 0.43 5.05 15.17
C GLU A 63 0.33 4.17 16.42
N GLN A 64 0.11 4.78 17.59
CA GLN A 64 -0.07 4.10 18.88
C GLN A 64 -1.28 3.16 18.95
N GLU A 65 -2.23 3.31 18.04
CA GLU A 65 -3.38 2.41 17.93
C GLU A 65 -3.12 1.27 16.94
N ALA A 66 -2.33 1.51 15.90
CA ALA A 66 -2.07 0.54 14.85
C ALA A 66 -0.92 -0.42 15.23
N VAL A 67 0.17 0.10 15.79
CA VAL A 67 1.34 -0.68 16.18
C VAL A 67 0.96 -1.69 17.28
N GLY A 68 1.42 -2.92 17.13
CA GLY A 68 1.07 -4.03 18.03
C GLY A 68 -0.27 -4.70 17.72
N ARG A 69 -1.06 -4.20 16.75
CA ARG A 69 -2.26 -4.91 16.28
C ARG A 69 -1.93 -5.83 15.12
N HIS A 70 -2.70 -6.92 15.03
CA HIS A 70 -2.69 -7.76 13.85
C HIS A 70 -3.34 -7.02 12.67
N PHE A 71 -2.69 -7.03 11.51
CA PHE A 71 -3.09 -6.25 10.35
C PHE A 71 -4.41 -6.72 9.69
N SER A 72 -4.91 -7.91 10.07
CA SER A 72 -6.21 -8.43 9.63
C SER A 72 -7.40 -7.53 10.04
N CYS A 73 -7.22 -6.63 11.01
CA CYS A 73 -8.24 -5.64 11.38
C CYS A 73 -8.57 -4.64 10.26
N PHE A 74 -7.74 -4.58 9.21
CA PHE A 74 -7.97 -3.72 8.05
C PHE A 74 -8.79 -4.38 6.93
N TYR A 75 -9.23 -5.62 7.13
CA TYR A 75 -10.00 -6.40 6.15
C TYR A 75 -11.47 -6.39 6.54
N ILE A 76 -12.34 -6.54 5.54
CA ILE A 76 -13.76 -6.80 5.79
C ILE A 76 -13.92 -8.18 6.44
N ASP A 77 -15.02 -8.37 7.17
CA ASP A 77 -15.25 -9.60 7.93
C ASP A 77 -15.27 -10.84 7.03
N GLU A 78 -15.83 -10.72 5.83
CA GLU A 78 -15.89 -11.81 4.85
C GLU A 78 -14.48 -12.29 4.45
N ASP A 79 -13.59 -11.35 4.10
CA ASP A 79 -12.20 -11.63 3.73
C ASP A 79 -11.41 -12.20 4.92
N ARG A 80 -11.64 -11.66 6.12
CA ARG A 80 -10.97 -12.10 7.34
C ARG A 80 -11.37 -13.53 7.71
N VAL A 81 -12.65 -13.87 7.62
CA VAL A 81 -13.14 -15.23 7.89
C VAL A 81 -12.64 -16.21 6.82
N ALA A 82 -12.47 -15.75 5.58
CA ALA A 82 -11.89 -16.55 4.50
C ALA A 82 -10.37 -16.77 4.63
N GLY A 83 -9.71 -16.18 5.64
CA GLY A 83 -8.25 -16.30 5.84
C GLY A 83 -7.42 -15.55 4.79
N LEU A 84 -8.02 -14.56 4.11
CA LEU A 84 -7.32 -13.78 3.10
C LEU A 84 -6.04 -13.12 3.63
N PRO A 85 -6.03 -12.42 4.79
CA PRO A 85 -4.82 -11.77 5.28
C PRO A 85 -3.63 -12.75 5.39
N GLU A 86 -3.84 -13.90 6.00
CA GLU A 86 -2.82 -14.92 6.21
C GLU A 86 -2.34 -15.48 4.87
N HIS A 87 -3.25 -15.75 3.95
CA HIS A 87 -2.93 -16.20 2.60
C HIS A 87 -2.09 -15.18 1.80
N GLU A 88 -2.38 -13.88 1.93
CA GLU A 88 -1.57 -12.82 1.29
C GLU A 88 -0.12 -12.81 1.81
N LEU A 89 0.07 -13.04 3.13
CA LEU A 89 1.41 -13.17 3.72
C LEU A 89 2.11 -14.47 3.31
N GLU A 90 1.39 -15.58 3.18
CA GLU A 90 1.94 -16.84 2.68
C GLU A 90 2.47 -16.71 1.26
N ILE A 91 1.70 -16.11 0.35
CA ILE A 91 2.15 -15.87 -1.02
C ILE A 91 3.40 -14.98 -1.00
N ALA A 92 3.38 -13.85 -0.29
CA ALA A 92 4.53 -12.97 -0.22
C ALA A 92 5.76 -13.67 0.36
N ARG A 93 5.56 -14.53 1.37
CA ARG A 93 6.63 -15.36 1.95
C ARG A 93 7.24 -16.28 0.89
N ASP A 94 6.43 -16.98 0.12
CA ASP A 94 6.91 -18.03 -0.78
C ASP A 94 7.49 -17.46 -2.09
N THR A 95 6.88 -16.40 -2.63
CA THR A 95 7.25 -15.82 -3.93
C THR A 95 8.10 -14.56 -3.83
N GLY A 96 8.20 -13.99 -2.63
CA GLY A 96 8.82 -12.69 -2.36
C GLY A 96 7.86 -11.50 -2.45
N LYS A 97 6.71 -11.64 -3.13
CA LYS A 97 5.77 -10.53 -3.34
C LYS A 97 4.32 -11.00 -3.54
N PHE A 98 3.40 -10.26 -2.97
CA PHE A 98 1.97 -10.34 -3.24
C PHE A 98 1.44 -8.98 -3.71
N GLU A 99 0.48 -9.00 -4.65
CA GLU A 99 -0.17 -7.80 -5.16
C GLU A 99 -1.63 -8.09 -5.50
N SER A 100 -2.55 -7.25 -5.02
CA SER A 100 -3.98 -7.38 -5.31
C SER A 100 -4.72 -6.05 -5.17
N GLU A 101 -5.96 -6.05 -5.65
CA GLU A 101 -6.94 -5.02 -5.32
C GLU A 101 -8.10 -5.61 -4.52
N GLY A 102 -8.65 -4.85 -3.58
CA GLY A 102 -9.75 -5.31 -2.76
C GLY A 102 -10.31 -4.25 -1.82
N TRP A 103 -11.44 -4.57 -1.19
CA TRP A 103 -12.02 -3.71 -0.17
C TRP A 103 -11.22 -3.79 1.13
N ARG A 104 -10.97 -2.64 1.75
CA ARG A 104 -10.36 -2.53 3.07
C ARG A 104 -11.19 -1.62 3.96
N LEU A 105 -11.05 -1.82 5.27
CA LEU A 105 -11.73 -1.03 6.29
C LEU A 105 -10.82 0.06 6.84
N ARG A 106 -11.43 1.22 7.07
CA ARG A 106 -10.89 2.29 7.94
C ARG A 106 -11.40 2.09 9.37
N LYS A 107 -10.82 2.83 10.30
CA LYS A 107 -11.20 2.83 11.73
C LYS A 107 -12.66 3.16 11.96
N ASP A 108 -13.23 4.06 11.16
CA ASP A 108 -14.64 4.47 11.24
C ASP A 108 -15.62 3.45 10.62
N GLY A 109 -15.12 2.33 10.10
CA GLY A 109 -15.90 1.30 9.42
C GLY A 109 -16.18 1.59 7.95
N SER A 110 -15.78 2.76 7.43
CA SER A 110 -15.91 3.05 5.99
C SER A 110 -15.01 2.14 5.17
N ARG A 111 -15.49 1.78 3.99
CA ARG A 111 -14.78 0.94 3.03
C ARG A 111 -14.05 1.80 2.01
N PHE A 112 -12.92 1.30 1.54
CA PHE A 112 -12.19 1.89 0.41
C PHE A 112 -11.60 0.82 -0.48
N TRP A 113 -11.54 1.12 -1.79
CA TRP A 113 -10.93 0.23 -2.75
C TRP A 113 -9.42 0.44 -2.68
N ALA A 114 -8.71 -0.59 -2.27
CA ALA A 114 -7.29 -0.56 -2.05
C ALA A 114 -6.57 -1.30 -3.17
N HIS A 115 -5.51 -0.70 -3.70
CA HIS A 115 -4.44 -1.45 -4.36
C HIS A 115 -3.37 -1.73 -3.30
N VAL A 116 -2.99 -2.99 -3.14
CA VAL A 116 -2.13 -3.47 -2.06
C VAL A 116 -0.96 -4.23 -2.64
N VAL A 117 0.23 -3.91 -2.13
CA VAL A 117 1.46 -4.66 -2.37
C VAL A 117 2.03 -5.10 -1.01
N ILE A 118 2.46 -6.35 -0.94
CA ILE A 118 3.17 -6.91 0.20
C ILE A 118 4.48 -7.51 -0.31
N ASP A 119 5.61 -6.96 0.12
CA ASP A 119 6.94 -7.49 -0.21
C ASP A 119 7.53 -8.18 1.02
N ALA A 120 8.08 -9.38 0.84
CA ALA A 120 8.81 -10.06 1.90
C ALA A 120 10.17 -9.42 2.12
N ILE A 121 10.48 -9.12 3.38
CA ILE A 121 11.76 -8.56 3.80
C ILE A 121 12.61 -9.70 4.34
N ARG A 122 13.77 -9.89 3.73
CA ARG A 122 14.74 -10.92 4.12
C ARG A 122 16.08 -10.30 4.49
N ASP A 123 16.76 -10.94 5.43
CA ASP A 123 18.17 -10.73 5.78
C ASP A 123 19.07 -11.14 4.60
N ASP A 124 20.34 -10.72 4.62
CA ASP A 124 21.43 -11.15 3.74
C ASP A 124 21.58 -12.69 3.69
N ASP A 125 21.23 -13.39 4.77
CA ASP A 125 21.21 -14.86 4.86
C ASP A 125 19.94 -15.51 4.28
N GLY A 126 18.97 -14.72 3.84
CA GLY A 126 17.69 -15.16 3.28
C GLY A 126 16.58 -15.40 4.31
N THR A 127 16.84 -15.22 5.60
CA THR A 127 15.86 -15.37 6.68
C THR A 127 14.77 -14.31 6.56
N LEU A 128 13.50 -14.73 6.68
CA LEU A 128 12.37 -13.81 6.63
C LEU A 128 12.31 -12.96 7.92
N CYS A 129 12.49 -11.65 7.78
CA CYS A 129 12.39 -10.68 8.87
C CYS A 129 10.96 -10.16 9.07
N GLY A 130 10.15 -10.17 8.02
CA GLY A 130 8.77 -9.66 8.02
C GLY A 130 8.35 -9.21 6.63
N PHE A 131 7.44 -8.25 6.58
CA PHE A 131 6.83 -7.79 5.33
C PHE A 131 6.71 -6.27 5.29
N ALA A 132 7.02 -5.68 4.13
CA ALA A 132 6.64 -4.31 3.82
C ALA A 132 5.27 -4.32 3.17
N LYS A 133 4.33 -3.53 3.71
CA LYS A 133 3.00 -3.37 3.13
C LYS A 133 2.81 -1.95 2.64
N VAL A 134 2.44 -1.84 1.37
CA VAL A 134 2.07 -0.59 0.72
C VAL A 134 0.60 -0.69 0.32
N THR A 135 -0.19 0.32 0.67
CA THR A 135 -1.61 0.37 0.32
C THR A 135 -1.96 1.76 -0.20
N ARG A 136 -2.53 1.80 -1.41
CA ARG A 136 -2.99 3.03 -2.05
C ARG A 136 -4.51 3.00 -2.17
N ASP A 137 -5.14 4.09 -1.76
CA ASP A 137 -6.58 4.28 -1.97
C ASP A 137 -6.84 4.57 -3.44
N ARG A 138 -7.70 3.76 -4.07
CA ARG A 138 -8.12 3.85 -5.46
C ARG A 138 -9.61 4.15 -5.61
N THR A 139 -10.27 4.56 -4.52
CA THR A 139 -11.73 4.75 -4.49
C THR A 139 -12.17 5.82 -5.50
N GLU A 140 -11.50 6.97 -5.55
CA GLU A 140 -11.83 8.05 -6.49
C GLU A 140 -11.60 7.63 -7.94
N GLN A 141 -10.48 6.97 -8.23
CA GLN A 141 -10.15 6.50 -9.58
C GLN A 141 -11.16 5.46 -10.06
N ARG A 142 -11.58 4.54 -9.18
CA ARG A 142 -12.62 3.55 -9.49
C ARG A 142 -13.97 4.23 -9.74
N ALA A 143 -14.37 5.19 -8.90
CA ALA A 143 -15.63 5.91 -9.08
C ALA A 143 -15.66 6.70 -10.39
N ALA A 144 -14.55 7.37 -10.74
CA ALA A 144 -14.41 8.09 -12.01
C ALA A 144 -14.51 7.13 -13.22
N ALA A 145 -13.81 6.00 -13.18
CA ALA A 145 -13.87 4.99 -14.23
C ALA A 145 -15.29 4.42 -14.41
N GLN A 146 -15.98 4.14 -13.31
CA GLN A 146 -17.38 3.66 -13.34
C GLN A 146 -18.35 4.70 -13.91
N SER A 147 -18.15 5.98 -13.59
CA SER A 147 -18.98 7.07 -14.14
C SER A 147 -18.81 7.21 -15.66
N ILE A 148 -17.58 7.09 -16.16
CA ILE A 148 -17.29 7.15 -17.60
C ILE A 148 -17.93 5.97 -18.33
N GLU A 149 -17.78 4.76 -17.76
CA GLU A 149 -18.36 3.55 -18.33
C GLU A 149 -19.90 3.62 -18.37
N LEU A 150 -20.54 4.13 -17.31
CA LEU A 150 -21.99 4.33 -17.28
C LEU A 150 -22.43 5.35 -18.34
N ALA A 151 -21.73 6.48 -18.46
CA ALA A 151 -22.03 7.50 -19.47
C ALA A 151 -21.91 6.93 -20.89
N ARG A 152 -20.86 6.12 -21.15
CA ARG A 152 -20.66 5.43 -22.42
C ARG A 152 -21.80 4.45 -22.73
N ARG A 153 -22.17 3.59 -21.77
CA ARG A 153 -23.30 2.66 -21.93
C ARG A 153 -24.61 3.37 -22.22
N ASN A 154 -24.87 4.49 -21.53
CA ASN A 154 -26.07 5.28 -21.75
C ASN A 154 -26.11 5.87 -23.17
N LEU A 155 -24.96 6.33 -23.68
CA LEU A 155 -24.86 6.81 -25.05
C LEU A 155 -25.05 5.67 -26.08
N ASP A 156 -24.41 4.52 -25.87
CA ASP A 156 -24.53 3.35 -26.76
C ASP A 156 -25.98 2.84 -26.82
N LEU A 157 -26.68 2.81 -25.69
CA LEU A 157 -28.11 2.47 -25.63
C LEU A 157 -28.98 3.52 -26.34
N ALA A 158 -28.70 4.82 -26.15
CA ALA A 158 -29.45 5.88 -26.82
C ALA A 158 -29.29 5.80 -28.35
N LEU A 159 -28.06 5.58 -28.84
CA LEU A 159 -27.76 5.50 -30.27
C LEU A 159 -28.33 4.22 -30.93
N SER A 160 -28.36 3.09 -30.21
CA SER A 160 -28.89 1.82 -30.73
C SER A 160 -30.42 1.77 -30.84
N HIS A 161 -31.13 2.66 -30.16
CA HIS A 161 -32.60 2.76 -30.22
C HIS A 161 -33.09 3.98 -31.01
N ILE A 162 -32.22 4.71 -31.71
CA ILE A 162 -32.65 5.75 -32.64
C ILE A 162 -33.35 5.06 -33.82
N PRO A 163 -34.67 5.25 -34.02
CA PRO A 163 -35.32 4.77 -35.22
C PRO A 163 -34.65 5.47 -36.41
N GLN A 164 -34.32 4.73 -37.47
CA GLN A 164 -33.70 5.26 -38.68
C GLN A 164 -34.40 6.56 -39.12
N GLY A 165 -33.73 7.71 -38.93
CA GLY A 165 -34.36 9.00 -39.21
C GLY A 165 -33.66 10.23 -38.62
N VAL A 166 -32.33 10.31 -38.65
CA VAL A 166 -31.65 11.62 -38.54
C VAL A 166 -31.09 11.96 -39.91
N CYS A 167 -31.85 12.74 -40.68
CA CYS A 167 -31.38 13.34 -41.93
C CYS A 167 -30.74 14.68 -41.58
N LEU A 168 -29.42 14.79 -41.72
CA LEU A 168 -28.70 16.06 -41.70
C LEU A 168 -28.98 16.77 -43.04
N ILE A 169 -29.95 17.69 -43.06
CA ILE A 169 -30.14 18.59 -44.19
C ILE A 169 -29.06 19.66 -44.10
N GLY A 170 -28.01 19.54 -44.91
CA GLY A 170 -27.06 20.63 -45.14
C GLY A 170 -27.77 21.81 -45.82
N PRO A 171 -27.35 23.06 -45.57
CA PRO A 171 -27.98 24.21 -46.20
C PRO A 171 -27.74 24.15 -47.71
N SER A 172 -28.83 24.00 -48.46
CA SER A 172 -28.84 24.11 -49.92
C SER A 172 -28.28 25.48 -50.30
N GLY A 173 -27.19 25.47 -51.06
CA GLY A 173 -26.61 26.67 -51.64
C GLY A 173 -27.60 27.38 -52.55
N GLY A 174 -27.66 28.70 -52.41
CA GLY A 174 -28.32 29.66 -53.29
C GLY A 174 -27.47 30.90 -53.43
#